data_AF-A0A419HNL7-F1
#
_entry.id   AF-A0A419HNL7-F1
#
_cell.length_a   1.000
_cell.length_b   1.000
_cell.length_c   1.000
_cell.angle_alpha   90.00
_cell.angle_beta   90.00
_cell.angle_gamma   90.00
#
_symmetry.space_group_name_H-M   'P 1'
#
loop_
_entity.id
_entity.type
_entity.pdbx_description
1 polymer ?
#
loop_
_entity_poly.entity_id
_entity_poly.type
_entity_poly.pdbx_seq_one_letter_code
_entity_poly.pdbx_strand_id
1 'polypeptide(L)'
;MADHFEVVVEELEAHARKIDALGDRLRTAVQAANTTMNNMAFGLMGQPFAAAVIPFEQLGAQAITRGVETLGKTGDGIRRTGKTYHEQDQAEAARFR
;
A
#
# COMPACT_ATOMS: atom_id res chain seq x y z
N MET A 1 -32.35 -14.86 -16.93
CA MET A 1 -31.74 -13.53 -16.79
C MET A 1 -30.26 -13.78 -16.57
N ALA A 2 -29.41 -13.46 -17.55
CA ALA A 2 -27.97 -13.62 -17.34
C ALA A 2 -27.54 -12.52 -16.37
N ASP A 3 -27.04 -12.91 -15.20
CA ASP A 3 -26.27 -11.98 -14.36
C ASP A 3 -25.10 -11.52 -15.21
N HIS A 4 -25.14 -10.26 -15.64
CA HIS A 4 -24.02 -9.64 -16.32
C HIS A 4 -23.05 -9.18 -15.24
N PHE A 5 -21.81 -9.65 -15.32
CA PHE A 5 -20.73 -9.09 -14.53
C PHE A 5 -20.16 -7.92 -15.33
N GLU A 6 -20.62 -6.70 -15.03
CA GLU A 6 -19.97 -5.49 -15.53
C GLU A 6 -18.71 -5.24 -14.71
N VAL A 7 -17.54 -5.40 -15.33
CA VAL A 7 -16.29 -4.97 -14.72
C VAL A 7 -16.14 -3.48 -14.97
N VAL A 8 -16.49 -2.68 -13.96
CA VAL A 8 -16.28 -1.24 -13.98
C VAL A 8 -14.80 -0.95 -13.75
N VAL A 9 -14.04 -0.85 -14.85
CA VAL A 9 -12.59 -0.58 -14.82
C VAL A 9 -12.27 0.67 -14.00
N GLU A 10 -13.14 1.67 -14.05
CA GLU A 10 -13.03 2.92 -13.27
C GLU A 10 -13.06 2.68 -11.75
N GLU A 11 -13.87 1.73 -11.28
CA GLU A 11 -13.95 1.35 -9.86
C GLU A 11 -12.71 0.57 -9.42
N LEU A 12 -12.16 -0.28 -10.30
CA LEU A 12 -10.88 -0.94 -10.04
C LEU A 12 -9.75 0.08 -9.89
N GLU A 13 -9.68 1.08 -10.78
CA GLU A 13 -8.70 2.15 -10.63
C GLU A 13 -8.94 2.99 -9.38
N ALA A 14 -10.20 3.31 -9.05
CA ALA A 14 -10.54 4.03 -7.82
C ALA A 14 -10.11 3.25 -6.57
N HIS A 15 -10.26 1.93 -6.58
CA HIS A 15 -9.79 1.07 -5.50
C HIS A 15 -8.26 1.04 -5.40
N ALA A 16 -7.55 0.92 -6.54
CA ALA A 16 -6.09 1.00 -6.56
C ALA A 16 -5.59 2.34 -5.99
N ARG A 17 -6.22 3.47 -6.34
CA ARG A 17 -5.90 4.80 -5.77
C ARG A 17 -6.08 4.85 -4.25
N LYS A 18 -7.13 4.22 -3.71
CA LYS A 18 -7.36 4.15 -2.25
C LYS A 18 -6.26 3.35 -1.54
N ILE A 19 -5.80 2.27 -2.16
CA ILE A 19 -4.71 1.43 -1.64
C ILE A 19 -3.38 2.21 -1.65
N ASP A 20 -3.09 2.92 -2.74
CA ASP A 20 -1.90 3.78 -2.83
C ASP A 20 -1.91 4.86 -1.74
N ALA A 21 -3.06 5.52 -1.54
CA ALA A 21 -3.22 6.54 -0.50
C ALA A 21 -3.04 5.99 0.93
N LEU A 22 -3.43 4.74 1.19
CA LEU A 22 -3.16 4.08 2.46
C LEU A 22 -1.65 3.80 2.63
N GLY A 23 -0.98 3.34 1.57
CA GLY A 23 0.46 3.14 1.55
C GLY A 23 1.23 4.43 1.85
N ASP A 24 0.83 5.55 1.25
CA ASP A 24 1.44 6.86 1.48
C ASP A 24 1.33 7.30 2.95
N ARG A 25 0.14 7.16 3.54
CA ARG A 25 -0.09 7.48 4.97
C ARG A 25 0.81 6.65 5.90
N LEU A 26 0.98 5.37 5.60
CA LEU A 26 1.85 4.49 6.37
C LEU A 26 3.32 4.90 6.24
N ARG A 27 3.79 5.29 5.05
CA ARG A 27 5.15 5.84 4.87
C ARG A 27 5.36 7.12 5.67
N THR A 28 4.39 8.04 5.64
CA THR A 28 4.45 9.28 6.43
C THR A 28 4.54 8.98 7.93
N ALA A 29 3.75 8.03 8.43
CA ALA A 29 3.77 7.64 9.83
C ALA A 29 5.15 7.08 10.26
N VAL A 30 5.77 6.23 9.44
CA VAL A 30 7.12 5.69 9.72
C VAL A 30 8.19 6.77 9.68
N GLN A 31 8.12 7.69 8.71
CA GLN A 31 9.06 8.82 8.66
C GLN A 31 8.94 9.72 9.89
N ALA A 32 7.71 9.99 10.34
CA ALA A 32 7.47 10.76 11.57
C ALA A 32 7.98 10.02 12.81
N ALA A 33 7.74 8.71 12.92
CA ALA A 33 8.26 7.88 14.00
C ALA A 33 9.80 7.92 14.05
N ASN A 34 10.48 7.71 12.91
CA ASN A 34 11.94 7.76 12.82
C ASN A 34 12.53 9.13 13.16
N THR A 35 11.80 10.22 12.88
CA THR A 35 12.26 11.58 13.18
C THR A 35 12.09 11.92 14.67
N THR A 36 11.00 11.44 15.30
CA THR A 36 10.66 11.76 16.69
C THR A 36 11.35 10.83 17.69
N MET A 37 11.67 9.60 17.32
CA MET A 37 12.40 8.62 18.14
C MET A 37 13.91 8.81 18.05
N ASN A 38 14.40 9.98 18.46
CA ASN A 38 15.82 10.18 18.71
C ASN A 38 16.20 9.54 20.05
N ASN A 39 17.33 8.83 20.13
CA ASN A 39 17.84 8.20 21.36
C ASN A 39 18.02 9.20 22.53
N MET A 40 18.10 10.49 22.23
CA MET A 40 18.13 11.60 23.19
C MET A 40 16.75 11.93 23.80
N ALA A 41 15.65 11.44 23.22
CA ALA A 41 14.27 11.70 23.70
C ALA A 41 13.99 11.08 25.08
N PHE A 42 14.71 10.03 25.46
CA PHE A 42 14.60 9.39 26.78
C PHE A 42 15.48 10.06 27.85
N GLY A 43 16.30 11.05 27.48
CA GLY A 43 17.28 11.68 28.37
C GLY A 43 18.42 10.74 28.81
N LEU A 44 19.45 11.29 29.45
CA LEU A 44 20.64 10.54 29.87
C LEU A 44 20.32 9.35 30.81
N MET A 45 19.29 9.49 31.64
CA MET A 45 18.85 8.44 32.58
C MET A 45 17.96 7.36 31.94
N GLY A 46 17.32 7.65 30.81
CA GLY A 46 16.42 6.73 30.12
C GLY A 46 17.07 5.85 29.06
N GLN A 47 18.38 6.01 28.81
CA GLN A 47 19.12 5.24 27.80
C GLN A 47 19.03 3.71 27.93
N PRO A 48 19.05 3.08 29.12
CA PRO A 48 18.87 1.63 29.20
C PRO A 48 17.47 1.17 28.74
N PHE A 49 16.44 2.00 28.91
CA PHE A 49 15.10 1.72 28.40
C PHE A 49 15.02 1.92 26.88
N ALA A 50 15.69 2.94 26.35
CA ALA A 50 15.79 3.15 24.90
C ALA A 50 16.45 1.93 24.21
N ALA A 51 17.54 1.42 24.76
CA ALA A 51 18.23 0.23 24.24
C ALA A 51 17.35 -1.03 24.17
N ALA A 52 16.39 -1.16 25.09
CA ALA A 52 15.44 -2.27 25.09
C ALA A 52 14.34 -2.13 24.01
N VAL A 53 14.04 -0.90 23.55
CA VAL A 53 12.94 -0.59 22.62
C VAL A 53 13.40 -0.52 21.16
N ILE A 54 14.66 -0.16 20.91
CA ILE A 54 15.26 -0.08 19.55
C ILE A 54 14.98 -1.33 18.67
N PRO A 55 15.08 -2.58 19.17
CA PRO A 55 14.78 -3.75 18.34
C PRO A 55 13.32 -3.79 17.87
N PHE A 56 12.38 -3.35 18.72
CA PHE A 56 10.96 -3.31 18.39
C PHE A 56 10.64 -2.19 17.40
N GLU A 57 11.32 -1.06 17.49
CA GLU A 57 11.23 0.03 16.50
C GLU A 57 11.65 -0.45 15.11
N GLN A 58 12.79 -1.15 15.03
CA GLN A 58 13.28 -1.71 13.76
C GLN A 58 12.33 -2.75 13.18
N LEU A 59 11.82 -3.66 14.01
CA LEU A 59 10.82 -4.65 13.59
C LEU A 59 9.53 -3.99 13.11
N GLY A 60 9.04 -2.97 13.83
CA GLY A 60 7.85 -2.21 13.46
C GLY A 60 8.03 -1.48 12.12
N ALA A 61 9.15 -0.77 11.95
CA ALA A 61 9.47 -0.07 10.70
C ALA A 61 9.57 -1.05 9.51
N GLN A 62 10.20 -2.21 9.69
CA GLN A 62 10.26 -3.26 8.67
C GLN A 62 8.88 -3.84 8.34
N ALA A 63 8.05 -4.11 9.34
CA ALA A 63 6.71 -4.63 9.15
C ALA A 63 5.84 -3.64 8.36
N ILE A 64 5.89 -2.35 8.70
CA ILE A 64 5.14 -1.32 7.98
C ILE A 64 5.68 -1.17 6.55
N THR A 65 7.00 -1.18 6.35
CA THR A 65 7.61 -1.13 5.02
C THR A 65 7.13 -2.28 4.13
N ARG A 66 7.16 -3.52 4.64
CA ARG A 66 6.62 -4.69 3.92
C ARG A 66 5.12 -4.58 3.65
N GLY A 67 4.37 -3.99 4.59
CA GLY A 67 2.95 -3.70 4.41
C GLY A 67 2.71 -2.75 3.23
N VAL A 68 3.47 -1.65 3.16
CA VAL A 68 3.42 -0.69 2.06
C VAL A 68 3.79 -1.33 0.71
N GLU A 69 4.83 -2.16 0.67
CA GLU A 69 5.19 -2.90 -0.55
C GLU A 69 4.08 -3.85 -0.99
N THR A 70 3.45 -4.54 -0.04
CA THR A 70 2.33 -5.45 -0.31
C THR A 70 1.14 -4.69 -0.88
N LEU A 71 0.79 -3.54 -0.28
CA LEU A 71 -0.27 -2.67 -0.78
C LEU A 71 0.03 -2.18 -2.20
N GLY A 72 1.26 -1.77 -2.49
CA GLY A 72 1.68 -1.39 -3.85
C GLY A 72 1.49 -2.54 -4.86
N LYS A 73 1.93 -3.76 -4.50
CA LYS A 73 1.72 -4.95 -5.34
C LYS A 73 0.24 -5.25 -5.58
N THR A 74 -0.61 -5.05 -4.57
CA THR A 74 -2.07 -5.21 -4.71
C THR A 74 -2.65 -4.17 -5.66
N GLY A 75 -2.28 -2.90 -5.51
CA GLY A 75 -2.70 -1.82 -6.41
C GLY A 75 -2.30 -2.08 -7.86
N ASP A 76 -1.07 -2.56 -8.09
CA ASP A 76 -0.59 -2.95 -9.41
C ASP A 76 -1.34 -4.15 -10.00
N GLY A 77 -1.68 -5.13 -9.15
CA GLY A 77 -2.52 -6.27 -9.54
C GLY A 77 -3.89 -5.81 -10.04
N ILE A 78 -4.55 -4.91 -9.29
CA ILE A 78 -5.86 -4.37 -9.66
C ILE A 78 -5.79 -3.58 -10.98
N ARG A 79 -4.78 -2.72 -11.15
CA ARG A 79 -4.55 -1.99 -12.41
C ARG A 79 -4.35 -2.95 -13.60
N ARG A 80 -3.55 -4.00 -13.40
CA ARG A 80 -3.32 -5.02 -14.43
C ARG A 80 -4.62 -5.72 -14.81
N THR A 81 -5.43 -6.11 -13.82
CA THR A 81 -6.74 -6.73 -14.05
C THR A 81 -7.65 -5.80 -14.85
N GLY A 82 -7.78 -4.53 -14.47
CA GLY A 82 -8.58 -3.55 -15.21
C GLY A 82 -8.13 -3.40 -16.66
N LYS A 83 -6.81 -3.32 -16.89
CA LYS A 83 -6.22 -3.27 -18.23
C LYS A 83 -6.57 -4.52 -19.05
N THR A 84 -6.43 -5.71 -18.49
CA THR A 84 -6.74 -6.97 -19.18
C THR A 84 -8.21 -7.04 -19.59
N TYR A 85 -9.15 -6.62 -18.72
CA TYR A 85 -10.57 -6.56 -19.08
C TYR A 85 -10.82 -5.61 -20.23
N HIS A 86 -10.25 -4.40 -20.17
CA HIS A 86 -10.42 -3.41 -21.23
C HIS A 86 -9.85 -3.87 -22.58
N GLU A 87 -8.67 -4.49 -22.59
CA GLU A 87 -8.04 -5.02 -23.80
C GLU A 87 -8.87 -6.16 -24.41
N GLN A 88 -9.41 -7.06 -23.57
CA GLN A 88 -10.27 -8.16 -24.03
C GLN A 88 -11.58 -7.64 -24.63
N ASP A 89 -12.22 -6.68 -23.96
CA ASP A 89 -13.47 -6.08 -24.44
C ASP A 89 -13.26 -5.36 -25.78
N GLN A 90 -12.19 -4.58 -25.92
CA GLN A 90 -11.83 -3.95 -27.20
C GLN A 90 -11.54 -4.97 -28.30
N ALA A 91 -10.83 -6.07 -27.98
CA ALA A 91 -10.48 -7.10 -28.94
C ALA A 91 -11.73 -7.85 -29.45
N GLU A 92 -12.67 -8.17 -28.57
CA GLU A 92 -13.93 -8.79 -28.98
C GLU A 92 -14.83 -7.80 -29.73
N ALA A 93 -14.95 -6.56 -29.25
CA ALA A 93 -15.71 -5.51 -29.97
C ALA A 93 -15.19 -5.26 -31.39
N ALA A 94 -13.88 -5.36 -31.61
CA ALA A 94 -13.27 -5.24 -32.94
C ALA A 94 -13.62 -6.40 -33.88
N ARG A 95 -13.98 -7.58 -33.37
CA ARG A 95 -14.41 -8.73 -34.18
C ARG A 95 -15.84 -8.62 -34.68
N PHE A 96 -16.65 -7.76 -34.06
CA PHE A 96 -18.05 -7.52 -34.43
C PHE A 96 -18.23 -6.27 -35.30
N ARG A 97 -17.14 -5.63 -35.75
CA ARG A 97 -17.13 -4.58 -36.78
C ARG A 97 -16.68 -5.15 -38.11
#